data_AF-A0AAU2P5R1-F1
#
_entry.id   AF-A0AAU2P5R1-F1
#
_cell.length_a   1.000
_cell.length_b   1.000
_cell.length_c   1.000
_cell.angle_alpha   90.00
_cell.angle_beta   90.00
_cell.angle_gamma   90.00
#
_symmetry.space_group_name_H-M   'P 1'
#
loop_
_entity.id
_entity.type
_entity.pdbx_description
1 polymer ?
#
loop_
_entity_poly.entity_id
_entity_poly.type
_entity_poly.pdbx_seq_one_letter_code
_entity_poly.pdbx_strand_id
1 'polypeptide(L)'
;MTHLLDSVDSASLRTDVPAFRPGDTVNVHVRVIEGNRSRVQQFKGVVIRRQGSGVRETFTVRKVSFSVGVERTFPVHTPIVEKIELVTRGDVRRAKLYYLRDLRGKAAKIKEKRDN
;
A
#
# COMPACT_ATOMS: atom_id res chain seq x y z
N MET A 1 -23.36 -10.88 1.63
CA MET A 1 -24.41 -10.02 1.03
C MET A 1 -24.04 -9.86 -0.42
N THR A 2 -24.93 -10.26 -1.33
CA THR A 2 -24.74 -10.13 -2.77
C THR A 2 -25.23 -8.73 -3.16
N HIS A 3 -24.33 -7.85 -3.58
CA HIS A 3 -24.71 -6.51 -4.00
C HIS A 3 -24.99 -6.52 -5.51
N LEU A 4 -26.06 -5.84 -5.94
CA LEU A 4 -26.48 -5.74 -7.35
C LEU A 4 -25.35 -5.26 -8.29
N LEU A 5 -24.35 -4.56 -7.77
CA LEU A 5 -23.23 -4.01 -8.52
C LEU A 5 -21.99 -4.93 -8.56
N ASP A 6 -22.01 -6.07 -7.87
CA ASP A 6 -20.84 -6.96 -7.78
C ASP A 6 -20.41 -7.49 -9.16
N SER A 7 -21.37 -7.72 -10.06
CA SER A 7 -21.11 -8.14 -11.45
C SER A 7 -20.43 -7.07 -12.30
N VAL A 8 -20.65 -5.80 -11.98
CA VAL A 8 -20.00 -4.66 -12.65
C VAL A 8 -18.61 -4.44 -12.04
N ASP A 9 -18.52 -4.47 -10.71
CA ASP A 9 -17.27 -4.26 -9.98
C ASP A 9 -16.25 -5.38 -10.28
N SER A 10 -16.69 -6.62 -10.55
CA SER A 10 -15.80 -7.75 -10.82
C SER A 10 -14.87 -7.55 -12.01
N ALA A 11 -15.29 -6.80 -13.03
CA ALA A 11 -14.46 -6.50 -14.21
C ALA A 11 -13.28 -5.57 -13.89
N SER A 12 -13.38 -4.82 -12.79
CA SER A 12 -12.34 -3.89 -12.34
C SER A 12 -11.41 -4.49 -11.28
N LEU A 13 -11.69 -5.71 -10.79
CA LEU A 13 -10.86 -6.36 -9.79
C LEU A 13 -9.59 -6.93 -10.41
N ARG A 14 -8.48 -6.72 -9.71
CA ARG A 14 -7.16 -7.25 -10.06
C ARG A 14 -6.89 -8.56 -9.35
N THR A 15 -6.27 -9.51 -10.04
CA THR A 15 -5.91 -10.83 -9.53
C THR A 15 -4.44 -10.95 -9.11
N ASP A 16 -3.59 -9.98 -9.49
CA ASP A 16 -2.15 -9.98 -9.27
C ASP A 16 -1.71 -9.30 -7.96
N VAL A 17 -2.67 -8.91 -7.11
CA VAL A 17 -2.39 -8.21 -5.86
C VAL A 17 -1.95 -9.20 -4.77
N PRO A 18 -0.73 -9.09 -4.21
CA PRO A 18 -0.30 -9.98 -3.14
C PRO A 18 -1.10 -9.73 -1.85
N ALA A 19 -1.18 -10.74 -0.99
CA ALA A 19 -1.71 -10.56 0.36
C ALA A 19 -0.70 -9.74 1.20
N PHE A 20 -1.13 -8.56 1.64
CA PHE A 20 -0.37 -7.69 2.56
C PHE A 20 -1.32 -6.97 3.52
N ARG A 21 -0.79 -6.59 4.68
CA ARG A 21 -1.55 -5.95 5.76
C ARG A 21 -0.83 -4.71 6.29
N PRO A 22 -1.50 -3.88 7.10
CA PRO A 22 -0.84 -2.81 7.84
C PRO A 22 0.36 -3.34 8.63
N GLY A 23 1.48 -2.63 8.57
CA GLY A 23 2.76 -3.01 9.15
C GLY A 23 3.76 -3.59 8.15
N ASP A 24 3.28 -4.14 7.03
CA ASP A 24 4.15 -4.67 5.99
C ASP A 24 4.85 -3.55 5.21
N THR A 25 6.06 -3.82 4.74
CA THR A 25 6.75 -2.94 3.79
C THR A 25 6.45 -3.41 2.39
N VAL A 26 5.91 -2.51 1.57
CA VAL A 26 5.59 -2.78 0.16
C VAL A 26 6.39 -1.85 -0.74
N ASN A 27 6.69 -2.33 -1.95
CA ASN A 27 7.24 -1.53 -3.03
C ASN A 27 6.19 -1.40 -4.14
N VAL A 28 5.57 -0.21 -4.22
CA VAL A 28 4.52 0.08 -5.21
C VAL A 28 5.15 0.70 -6.44
N HIS A 29 4.97 0.06 -7.59
CA HIS A 29 5.41 0.57 -8.89
C HIS A 29 4.27 1.38 -9.51
N VAL A 30 4.42 2.70 -9.57
CA VAL A 30 3.40 3.63 -10.05
C VAL A 30 3.81 4.14 -11.42
N ARG A 31 2.92 4.02 -12.40
CA ARG A 31 3.09 4.65 -13.71
C ARG A 31 2.85 6.15 -13.60
N VAL A 32 3.86 6.94 -13.91
CA VAL A 32 3.77 8.40 -13.94
C VAL A 32 3.83 8.85 -15.40
N ILE A 33 2.84 9.62 -15.83
CA ILE A 33 2.71 10.13 -17.19
C ILE A 33 3.01 11.63 -17.15
N GLU A 34 4.04 12.05 -17.88
CA GLU A 34 4.50 13.43 -17.98
C GLU A 34 4.42 13.83 -19.47
N GLY A 35 3.26 14.39 -19.87
CA GLY A 35 2.96 14.67 -21.28
C GLY A 35 2.93 13.39 -22.11
N ASN A 36 3.80 13.30 -23.12
CA ASN A 36 3.90 12.13 -24.02
C ASN A 36 4.83 11.02 -23.49
N ARG A 37 5.53 11.23 -22.38
CA ARG A 37 6.46 10.25 -21.81
C ARG A 37 5.84 9.61 -20.58
N SER A 38 6.07 8.31 -20.41
CA SER A 38 5.70 7.60 -19.18
C SER A 38 6.91 6.89 -18.59
N ARG A 39 6.95 6.83 -17.26
CA ARG A 39 7.97 6.09 -16.50
C ARG A 39 7.35 5.39 -15.30
N VAL A 40 7.98 4.32 -14.85
CA VAL A 40 7.60 3.63 -13.61
C VAL A 40 8.39 4.23 -12.46
N GLN A 41 7.69 4.80 -11.48
CA GLN A 41 8.25 5.31 -10.24
C GLN A 41 7.97 4.35 -9.10
N GLN A 42 9.02 3.99 -8.35
CA GLN A 42 8.89 3.14 -7.17
C GLN A 42 8.56 3.96 -5.91
N PHE A 43 7.56 3.50 -5.17
CA PHE A 43 7.19 4.01 -3.87
C PHE A 43 7.26 2.89 -2.83
N LYS A 44 8.46 2.72 -2.28
CA LYS A 44 8.73 1.77 -1.19
C LYS A 44 8.49 2.40 0.17
N GLY A 45 7.69 1.75 1.00
CA GLY A 45 7.39 2.20 2.36
C GLY A 45 6.50 1.24 3.14
N VAL A 46 6.16 1.63 4.35
CA VAL A 46 5.33 0.83 5.27
C VAL A 46 3.86 1.12 5.02
N VAL A 47 3.04 0.07 4.92
CA VAL A 47 1.58 0.21 4.89
C VAL A 47 1.09 0.59 6.28
N ILE A 48 0.51 1.78 6.44
CA ILE A 48 0.00 2.24 7.75
C ILE A 48 -1.49 1.96 7.93
N ARG A 49 -2.20 1.70 6.82
CA ARG A 49 -3.64 1.49 6.77
C ARG A 49 -4.00 0.78 5.48
N ARG A 50 -4.96 -0.14 5.56
CA ARG A 50 -5.69 -0.72 4.43
C ARG A 50 -7.16 -0.75 4.82
N GLN A 51 -8.07 -0.35 3.93
CA GLN A 51 -9.48 -0.18 4.26
C GLN A 51 -10.37 -0.21 3.03
N GLY A 52 -11.68 -0.33 3.27
CA GLY A 52 -12.66 -0.56 2.21
C GLY A 52 -12.68 -2.02 1.81
N SER A 53 -13.45 -2.32 0.77
CA SER A 53 -13.66 -3.66 0.25
C SER A 53 -13.92 -3.59 -1.26
N GLY A 54 -13.65 -4.71 -1.95
CA GLY A 54 -13.82 -4.81 -3.40
C GLY A 54 -13.05 -3.73 -4.15
N VAL A 55 -13.66 -3.19 -5.23
CA VAL A 55 -13.02 -2.20 -6.11
C VAL A 55 -12.61 -0.90 -5.39
N ARG A 56 -13.28 -0.57 -4.29
CA ARG A 56 -13.06 0.67 -3.50
C ARG A 56 -11.97 0.51 -2.44
N GLU A 57 -11.34 -0.65 -2.36
CA GLU A 57 -10.28 -0.90 -1.38
C GLU A 57 -9.08 0.02 -1.63
N THR A 58 -8.57 0.63 -0.55
CA THR A 58 -7.43 1.55 -0.56
C THR A 58 -6.42 1.21 0.53
N PHE A 59 -5.16 1.53 0.28
CA PHE A 59 -4.08 1.39 1.25
C PHE A 59 -3.18 2.62 1.25
N THR A 60 -2.66 2.98 2.42
CA THR A 60 -1.78 4.13 2.59
C THR A 60 -0.38 3.65 2.93
N VAL A 61 0.61 4.07 2.12
CA VAL A 61 2.02 3.76 2.30
C VAL A 61 2.73 5.01 2.81
N ARG A 62 3.52 4.86 3.87
CA ARG A 62 4.35 5.90 4.48
C ARG A 62 5.83 5.60 4.24
N LYS A 63 6.58 6.60 3.77
CA LYS A 63 8.05 6.56 3.74
C LYS A 63 8.62 7.89 4.19
N VAL A 64 9.87 7.89 4.65
CA VAL A 64 10.63 9.13 4.84
C VAL A 64 11.46 9.35 3.58
N SER A 65 11.30 10.50 2.94
CA SER A 65 12.05 10.91 1.76
C SER A 65 12.70 12.24 2.06
N PHE A 66 14.02 12.35 1.94
CA PHE A 66 14.74 13.60 2.22
C PHE A 66 14.38 14.21 3.60
N SER A 67 14.35 13.37 4.64
CA SER A 67 13.97 13.75 6.02
C SER A 67 12.53 14.23 6.21
N VAL A 68 11.69 14.18 5.17
CA VAL A 68 10.27 14.54 5.22
C VAL A 68 9.43 13.27 5.15
N GLY A 69 8.45 13.14 6.05
CA GLY A 69 7.47 12.05 6.00
C GLY A 69 6.50 12.25 4.84
N VAL A 70 6.48 11.31 3.91
CA VAL A 70 5.60 11.30 2.75
C VAL A 70 4.63 10.13 2.87
N GLU A 71 3.34 10.42 2.76
CA GLU A 71 2.28 9.41 2.70
C GLU A 71 1.61 9.48 1.33
N ARG A 72 1.35 8.31 0.74
CA ARG A 72 0.53 8.19 -0.47
C ARG A 72 -0.53 7.12 -0.26
N THR A 73 -1.76 7.43 -0.64
CA THR A 73 -2.88 6.47 -0.63
C THR A 73 -3.13 6.01 -2.05
N PHE A 74 -3.23 4.70 -2.22
CA PHE A 74 -3.46 4.06 -3.51
C PHE A 74 -4.75 3.22 -3.43
N PRO A 75 -5.63 3.29 -4.45
CA PRO A 75 -6.61 2.25 -4.69
C PRO A 75 -5.89 0.93 -5.03
N VAL A 76 -6.34 -0.18 -4.49
CA VAL A 76 -5.72 -1.50 -4.73
C VAL A 76 -5.83 -1.91 -6.19
N HIS A 77 -6.97 -1.58 -6.83
CA HIS A 77 -7.31 -2.03 -8.17
C HIS A 77 -7.09 -0.99 -9.27
N THR A 78 -6.35 0.09 -9.00
CA THR A 78 -6.07 1.11 -10.02
C THR A 78 -5.14 0.59 -11.12
N PRO A 79 -5.38 0.96 -12.40
CA PRO A 79 -4.48 0.63 -13.51
C PRO A 79 -3.17 1.44 -13.49
N ILE A 80 -3.10 2.51 -12.70
CA ILE A 80 -1.90 3.36 -12.58
C ILE A 80 -0.79 2.62 -11.81
N VAL A 81 -1.16 1.70 -10.91
CA VAL A 81 -0.19 0.84 -10.22
C VAL A 81 0.14 -0.31 -11.15
N GLU A 82 1.40 -0.45 -11.52
CA GLU A 82 1.83 -1.54 -12.39
C GLU A 82 2.00 -2.82 -11.57
N LYS A 83 2.70 -2.74 -10.44
CA LYS A 83 3.04 -3.89 -9.60
C LYS A 83 3.07 -3.49 -8.12
N ILE A 84 2.60 -4.38 -7.25
CA ILE A 84 2.80 -4.28 -5.80
C ILE A 84 3.68 -5.44 -5.37
N GLU A 85 4.82 -5.14 -4.76
CA GLU A 85 5.72 -6.16 -4.22
C GLU A 85 5.68 -6.11 -2.69
N LEU A 86 5.47 -7.26 -2.06
CA LEU A 86 5.68 -7.41 -0.62
C LEU A 86 7.19 -7.57 -0.36
N VAL A 87 7.77 -6.64 0.39
CA VAL A 87 9.21 -6.65 0.70
C VAL A 87 9.46 -7.34 2.03
N THR A 88 8.75 -6.94 3.08
CA THR A 88 8.86 -7.54 4.42
C THR A 88 7.52 -7.54 5.13
N ARG A 89 7.30 -8.55 5.97
CA ARG A 89 6.11 -8.64 6.84
C ARG A 89 6.36 -7.97 8.18
N GLY A 90 5.45 -7.11 8.61
CA GLY A 90 5.53 -6.42 9.89
C GLY A 90 4.87 -7.21 11.03
N ASP A 91 5.52 -7.23 12.18
CA ASP A 91 4.92 -7.66 13.45
C ASP A 91 4.27 -6.46 14.15
N VAL A 92 2.96 -6.30 13.92
CA VAL A 92 2.15 -5.23 14.50
C VAL A 92 0.81 -5.79 14.99
N ARG A 93 0.21 -5.12 15.97
CA ARG A 93 -1.07 -5.51 16.57
C ARG A 93 -2.25 -4.60 16.20
N ARG A 94 -1.98 -3.42 15.62
CA ARG A 94 -3.02 -2.44 15.27
C ARG A 94 -3.32 -2.48 13.77
N ALA A 95 -4.59 -2.36 13.38
CA ALA A 95 -5.00 -2.26 11.98
C ALA A 95 -4.69 -0.89 11.34
N LYS A 96 -4.49 0.15 12.16
CA LYS A 96 -4.12 1.51 11.70
C LYS A 96 -2.94 2.01 12.52
N LEU A 97 -1.82 2.27 11.84
CA LEU A 97 -0.53 2.60 12.47
C LEU A 97 -0.25 4.10 12.45
N TYR A 98 -1.25 4.93 12.76
CA TYR A 98 -1.11 6.39 12.72
C TYR A 98 -0.06 6.94 13.68
N TYR A 99 0.24 6.22 14.76
CA TYR A 99 1.30 6.58 15.70
C TYR A 99 2.69 6.65 15.04
N LEU A 100 2.90 5.99 13.89
CA LEU A 100 4.16 6.09 13.13
C LEU A 100 4.39 7.49 12.52
N ARG A 101 3.40 8.38 12.59
CA ARG A 101 3.53 9.77 12.15
C ARG A 101 4.43 10.58 13.08
N ASP A 102 4.32 10.32 14.37
CA ASP A 102 5.01 11.06 15.43
C ASP A 102 6.38 10.43 15.76
N LEU A 103 6.60 9.17 15.36
CA LEU A 103 7.86 8.47 15.58
C LEU A 103 8.90 8.78 14.50
N ARG A 104 10.18 8.80 14.90
CA ARG A 104 11.34 9.02 14.02
C ARG A 104 12.48 8.05 14.33
N GLY A 105 13.39 7.87 13.36
CA GLY A 105 14.60 7.08 13.52
C GLY A 105 14.32 5.64 13.98
N LYS A 106 15.07 5.17 14.98
CA LYS A 106 14.96 3.80 15.51
C LYS A 106 13.58 3.50 16.11
N ALA A 107 12.88 4.50 16.65
CA ALA A 107 11.56 4.32 17.24
C ALA A 107 10.48 3.99 16.21
N ALA A 108 10.63 4.45 14.97
CA ALA A 108 9.69 4.16 13.89
C ALA A 108 9.93 2.79 13.21
N LYS A 109 10.97 2.05 13.62
CA LYS A 109 11.30 0.75 13.03
C LYS A 109 10.30 -0.31 13.49
N ILE A 110 9.64 -0.95 12.53
CA ILE A 110 8.75 -2.09 12.78
C ILE A 110 9.59 -3.37 12.83
N LYS A 111 9.29 -4.24 13.79
CA LYS A 111 9.91 -5.56 13.89
C LYS A 111 9.40 -6.44 12.76
N GLU A 112 10.30 -7.18 12.13
CA GLU A 112 9.93 -8.15 11.10
C GLU A 112 9.26 -9.37 11.73
N LYS A 113 8.13 -9.80 11.16
CA LYS A 113 7.48 -11.04 11.53
C LYS A 113 8.23 -12.21 10.87
N ARG A 114 8.89 -13.02 11.69
CA ARG A 114 9.47 -14.31 11.25
C ARG A 114 8.43 -15.39 11.49
N ASP A 115 8.08 -16.12 10.43
CA ASP A 115 7.27 -17.32 10.55
C ASP A 115 8.24 -18.42 11.04
N ASN A 116 8.23 -18.71 12.34
CA ASN A 116 8.89 -19.86 12.95
C ASN A 116 7.92 -21.04 12.98
#